data_AF-A0A4V0BQ48-F1
#
_entry.id   AF-A0A4V0BQ48-F1
#
_cell.length_a   1.000
_cell.length_b   1.000
_cell.length_c   1.000
_cell.angle_alpha   90.00
_cell.angle_beta   90.00
_cell.angle_gamma   90.00
#
_symmetry.space_group_name_H-M   'P 1'
#
loop_
_entity.id
_entity.type
_entity.pdbx_description
1 polymer ?
#
loop_
_entity_poly.entity_id
_entity_poly.type
_entity_poly.pdbx_seq_one_letter_code
_entity_poly.pdbx_strand_id
1 'polypeptide(L)' 'MAVYYGRLKSIMTNIFNTAKTTAETYGLGTDYLAGVNIVAFENVANAMIAQGIV' A
#
# COMPACT_ATOMS: atom_id res chain seq x y z
N MET A 1 13.37 8.19 21.55
CA MET A 1 14.01 7.17 20.69
C MET A 1 13.11 5.95 20.44
N ALA A 2 12.57 5.29 21.47
CA ALA A 2 11.72 4.10 21.33
C ALA A 2 10.43 4.32 20.51
N VAL A 3 9.79 5.50 20.64
CA VAL A 3 8.57 5.86 19.90
C VAL A 3 8.80 5.87 18.38
N TYR A 4 9.96 6.35 17.92
CA TYR A 4 10.30 6.40 16.48
C TYR A 4 10.48 5.00 15.90
N TYR A 5 11.18 4.12 16.61
CA TYR A 5 11.35 2.73 16.18
C TYR A 5 10.02 1.97 16.13
N GLY A 6 9.17 2.15 17.15
CA GLY A 6 7.82 1.56 17.16
C GLY A 6 6.96 2.02 15.98
N ARG A 7 7.01 3.33 15.69
CA ARG A 7 6.29 3.90 14.53
C ARG A 7 6.83 3.37 13.20
N LEU A 8 8.15 3.34 13.02
CA LEU A 8 8.77 2.80 11.81
C LEU A 8 8.39 1.33 11.61
N LYS A 9 8.48 0.51 12.66
CA LYS A 9 8.09 -0.91 12.61
C LYS A 9 6.63 -1.07 12.19
N SER A 10 5.72 -0.29 12.77
CA SER A 10 4.30 -0.33 12.41
C SER A 10 4.06 0.07 10.95
N ILE A 11 4.72 1.13 10.47
CA ILE A 11 4.62 1.56 9.07
C ILE A 11 5.07 0.44 8.13
N MET A 12 6.25 -0.16 8.38
CA MET A 12 6.79 -1.21 7.52
C MET A 12 5.93 -2.48 7.53
N THR A 13 5.41 -2.89 8.69
CA THR A 13 4.46 -4.02 8.79
C THR A 13 3.20 -3.76 7.98
N ASN A 14 2.65 -2.54 8.06
CA ASN A 14 1.45 -2.18 7.31
C ASN A 14 1.71 -2.20 5.80
N ILE A 15 2.83 -1.63 5.33
CA ILE A 15 3.21 -1.66 3.90
C ILE A 15 3.26 -3.10 3.38
N PHE A 16 3.92 -4.00 4.12
CA PHE A 16 4.04 -5.40 3.71
C PHE A 16 2.69 -6.12 3.70
N ASN A 17 1.87 -5.95 4.74
CA ASN A 17 0.56 -6.58 4.81
C ASN A 17 -0.36 -6.11 3.70
N THR A 18 -0.36 -4.80 3.40
CA THR A 18 -1.14 -4.24 2.29
C THR A 18 -0.67 -4.82 0.96
N ALA A 19 0.63 -4.84 0.68
CA ALA A 19 1.18 -5.41 -0.54
C ALA A 19 0.77 -6.88 -0.73
N LYS A 20 0.86 -7.67 0.34
CA LYS A 20 0.46 -9.08 0.36
C LYS A 20 -1.03 -9.23 0.05
N THR A 21 -1.89 -8.53 0.78
CA THR A 21 -3.34 -8.59 0.58
C THR A 21 -3.74 -8.13 -0.82
N THR A 22 -3.09 -7.10 -1.37
CA THR A 22 -3.36 -6.64 -2.75
C THR A 22 -2.92 -7.69 -3.77
N ALA A 23 -1.73 -8.28 -3.63
CA ALA A 23 -1.29 -9.36 -4.51
C ALA A 23 -2.25 -10.57 -4.48
N GLU A 24 -2.73 -10.96 -3.30
CA GLU A 24 -3.74 -12.01 -3.13
C GLU A 24 -5.08 -11.62 -3.79
N THR A 25 -5.55 -10.38 -3.56
CA THR A 25 -6.80 -9.85 -4.13
C THR A 25 -6.82 -9.88 -5.65
N TYR A 26 -5.69 -9.58 -6.27
CA TYR A 26 -5.53 -9.55 -7.72
C TYR A 26 -5.05 -10.87 -8.32
N GLY A 27 -4.94 -11.95 -7.52
CA GLY A 27 -4.56 -13.27 -8.00
C GLY A 27 -3.09 -13.40 -8.42
N LEU A 28 -2.21 -12.55 -7.88
CA LEU A 28 -0.79 -12.44 -8.23
C LEU A 28 0.14 -13.27 -7.31
N GLY A 29 -0.43 -14.05 -6.40
CA GLY A 29 0.32 -14.89 -5.47
C GLY A 29 1.28 -14.08 -4.59
N THR A 30 2.59 -14.32 -4.70
CA THR A 30 3.62 -13.64 -3.91
C THR A 30 4.30 -12.49 -4.65
N ASP A 31 3.72 -11.99 -5.73
CA ASP A 31 4.23 -10.79 -6.40
C ASP A 31 3.86 -9.52 -5.61
N TYR A 32 4.56 -9.32 -4.50
CA TYR A 32 4.36 -8.17 -3.62
C TYR A 32 4.79 -6.86 -4.29
N LEU A 33 5.68 -6.90 -5.28
CA LEU A 33 6.06 -5.71 -6.03
C LEU A 33 4.87 -5.20 -6.84
N ALA A 34 4.18 -6.10 -7.54
CA ALA A 34 2.93 -5.76 -8.21
C ALA A 34 1.85 -5.32 -7.22
N GLY A 35 1.72 -6.00 -6.08
CA GLY A 35 0.79 -5.61 -5.01
C GLY A 35 1.00 -4.19 -4.49
N VAL A 36 2.25 -3.79 -4.21
CA VAL A 36 2.59 -2.41 -3.82
C VAL A 36 2.24 -1.42 -4.93
N ASN A 37 2.57 -1.72 -6.17
CA ASN A 37 2.32 -0.81 -7.29
C ASN A 37 0.82 -0.57 -7.50
N ILE A 38 0.01 -1.63 -7.42
CA ILE A 38 -1.45 -1.54 -7.56
C ILE A 38 -2.04 -0.67 -6.44
N VAL A 39 -1.75 -0.95 -5.17
CA VAL A 39 -2.36 -0.19 -4.07
C VAL A 39 -1.89 1.27 -4.03
N ALA A 40 -0.64 1.54 -4.39
CA ALA A 40 -0.14 2.91 -4.50
C ALA A 40 -0.86 3.67 -5.60
N PHE A 41 -1.06 3.03 -6.77
CA PHE A 41 -1.81 3.62 -7.87
C PHE A 41 -3.27 3.87 -7.50
N GLU A 42 -3.97 2.88 -6.94
CA GLU A 42 -5.37 3.01 -6.52
C GLU A 42 -5.57 4.16 -5.53
N ASN A 43 -4.70 4.30 -4.53
CA ASN A 43 -4.79 5.38 -3.54
C ASN A 43 -4.70 6.77 -4.19
N VAL A 44 -3.75 6.96 -5.11
CA VAL A 44 -3.58 8.23 -5.82
C VAL A 44 -4.71 8.45 -6.81
N ALA A 45 -5.09 7.43 -7.59
CA ALA A 45 -6.19 7.51 -8.56
C ALA A 45 -7.52 7.86 -7.88
N ASN A 46 -7.83 7.24 -6.74
CA ASN A 46 -9.01 7.55 -5.95
C ASN A 46 -9.00 8.99 -5.46
N ALA A 47 -7.85 9.50 -5.01
CA ALA A 47 -7.71 10.90 -4.60
C ALA A 47 -7.88 11.86 -5.79
N MET A 48 -7.32 11.55 -6.95
CA MET A 48 -7.47 12.35 -8.18
C MET A 48 -8.92 12.37 -8.65
N ILE A 49 -9.61 11.23 -8.66
CA ILE A 49 -11.03 11.14 -9.01
C ILE A 49 -11.88 11.96 -8.04
N ALA A 50 -11.60 11.88 -6.74
CA ALA A 50 -12.32 12.65 -5.72
C ALA A 50 -12.11 14.16 -5.84
N GLN A 51 -10.92 14.61 -6.24
CA GLN A 51 -10.62 16.02 -6.47
C GLN A 51 -11.21 16.54 -7.80
N GLY A 52 -11.46 15.66 -8.77
CA GLY A 52 -11.96 16.02 -10.09
C GLY A 52 -10.87 16.61 -10.98
N ILE A 53 -11.28 17.26 -12.07
CA ILE A 53 -10.36 18.00 -12.94
C ILE A 53 -10.16 19.39 -12.32
N VAL A 54 -8.93 19.66 -11.88
CA VAL A 54 -8.49 20.92 -11.26
C VAL A 54 -7.47 21.65 -12.11
#